data_AF-A0A2E1X2S4-F1
#
_entry.id   AF-A0A2E1X2S4-F1
#
_cell.length_a   1.000
_cell.length_b   1.000
_cell.length_c   1.000
_cell.angle_alpha   90.00
_cell.angle_beta   90.00
_cell.angle_gamma   90.00
#
_symmetry.space_group_name_H-M   'P 1'
#
loop_
_entity.id
_entity.type
_entity.pdbx_description
1 polymer ?
#
loop_
_entity_poly.entity_id
_entity_poly.type
_entity_poly.pdbx_seq_one_letter_code
_entity_poly.pdbx_strand_id
1 'polypeptide(L)'
;MARRVVALHRENSAPFRPAEVPHVRNLLLWFCLLVSFSISSLFPGSIEAQVAAGGPADPVIELGDAIIFPGEDFAWVPVLITSEDEIISWQMGLEYDELVLAFDGIDFTGTVSENLNPIPITSPNIPPYFGIQVIYAGGEGLPPGTAVLAAYLRMSLIDSDLIPTGGSVGSGVGGVSNEASPLLLTSVLGNTIVPTVIPGTITAYDFPLYLIESRHGTVLDTTVSLPIRAWTDGPVTTFTMGLEYDEWIVCELRIEGSDFDDATQGEWTLIEDPTPTGSLITLTSTGGPLPSLSGDILGELIIARPESAPGSWNIQLTEGQSFVDQTAVENLIDATATWLDHFIRGDANIDGTIDISDAEVIIAGGWLGVPLPCQDAADANDDGTLDISDVITVLQHLFSGTAPPPAPFPEPGEDPTDDDLDCL
;
A
#
# COMPACT_ATOMS: atom_id res chain seq x y z
N MET A 1 -14.35 47.17 8.37
CA MET A 1 -14.35 48.10 7.22
C MET A 1 -14.13 47.28 5.96
N ALA A 2 -15.18 47.11 5.17
CA ALA A 2 -15.17 46.29 3.96
C ALA A 2 -14.32 46.93 2.85
N ARG A 3 -13.53 46.13 2.13
CA ARG A 3 -12.92 46.52 0.86
C ARG A 3 -13.39 45.56 -0.24
N ARG A 4 -14.11 46.18 -1.17
CA ARG A 4 -14.80 45.64 -2.35
C ARG A 4 -13.79 45.61 -3.50
N VAL A 5 -13.62 44.48 -4.18
CA VAL A 5 -12.91 44.41 -5.46
C VAL A 5 -13.90 43.94 -6.52
N VAL A 6 -13.90 44.64 -7.65
CA VAL A 6 -14.89 44.60 -8.72
C VAL A 6 -14.33 43.80 -9.89
N ALA A 7 -15.14 42.89 -10.42
CA ALA A 7 -14.91 42.13 -11.64
C ALA A 7 -14.94 43.02 -12.89
N LEU A 8 -14.09 42.73 -13.87
CA LEU A 8 -14.17 43.26 -15.24
C LEU A 8 -14.07 42.12 -16.25
N HIS A 9 -15.11 42.02 -17.07
CA HIS A 9 -15.31 41.09 -18.17
C HIS A 9 -15.22 41.89 -19.48
N ARG A 10 -14.48 41.40 -20.50
CA ARG A 10 -14.75 41.77 -21.91
C ARG A 10 -14.12 40.81 -22.95
N GLU A 11 -15.00 40.01 -23.53
CA GLU A 11 -15.21 39.57 -24.92
C GLU A 11 -14.07 39.48 -25.99
N ASN A 12 -14.20 38.37 -26.72
CA ASN A 12 -13.54 37.87 -27.93
C ASN A 12 -13.42 38.82 -29.15
N SER A 13 -12.35 38.61 -29.94
CA SER A 13 -12.43 38.58 -31.41
C SER A 13 -11.19 37.91 -32.05
N ALA A 14 -11.42 36.89 -32.89
CA ALA A 14 -10.47 36.28 -33.85
C ALA A 14 -10.85 36.74 -35.29
N PRO A 15 -10.28 36.24 -36.41
CA PRO A 15 -9.02 35.53 -36.69
C PRO A 15 -8.24 36.15 -37.91
N PHE A 16 -6.98 35.76 -38.18
CA PHE A 16 -6.37 35.96 -39.52
C PHE A 16 -5.15 35.03 -39.81
N ARG A 17 -5.25 34.24 -40.89
CA ARG A 17 -4.22 33.57 -41.73
C ARG A 17 -4.84 33.50 -43.15
N PRO A 18 -4.10 33.41 -44.30
CA PRO A 18 -2.92 32.55 -44.55
C PRO A 18 -1.88 33.09 -45.59
N ALA A 19 -0.78 32.35 -45.85
CA ALA A 19 -0.23 32.05 -47.20
C ALA A 19 1.12 31.30 -47.18
N GLU A 20 1.08 30.05 -47.65
CA GLU A 20 1.92 29.30 -48.62
C GLU A 20 3.47 29.26 -48.66
N VAL A 21 3.92 28.08 -49.13
CA VAL A 21 5.23 27.40 -49.15
C VAL A 21 5.93 27.56 -50.52
N PRO A 22 7.25 27.28 -50.64
CA PRO A 22 7.66 26.25 -51.59
C PRO A 22 8.80 25.30 -51.13
N HIS A 23 8.72 24.07 -51.66
CA HIS A 23 9.58 22.90 -51.50
C HIS A 23 11.02 23.02 -52.03
N VAL A 24 11.96 22.32 -51.38
CA VAL A 24 13.07 21.59 -52.05
C VAL A 24 13.31 20.23 -51.34
N ARG A 25 13.37 19.16 -52.15
CA ARG A 25 13.58 17.73 -51.80
C ARG A 25 15.07 17.42 -51.59
N ASN A 26 15.39 16.54 -50.63
CA ASN A 26 16.37 15.43 -50.69
C ASN A 26 16.36 14.70 -49.33
N LEU A 27 15.72 13.55 -49.17
CA LEU A 27 16.13 12.16 -49.45
C LEU A 27 17.21 11.59 -48.49
N LEU A 28 16.84 10.45 -47.87
CA LEU A 28 17.58 9.53 -46.97
C LEU A 28 17.67 9.93 -45.49
N LEU A 29 17.43 9.07 -44.48
CA LEU A 29 16.85 7.73 -44.31
C LEU A 29 16.90 7.45 -42.77
N TRP A 30 16.04 6.55 -42.26
CA TRP A 30 15.92 6.02 -40.87
C TRP A 30 14.87 6.72 -39.97
N PHE A 31 13.66 6.18 -39.81
CA PHE A 31 13.15 4.99 -39.07
C PHE A 31 12.86 5.23 -37.57
N CYS A 32 11.63 4.89 -37.20
CA CYS A 32 11.06 4.70 -35.86
C CYS A 32 10.76 5.95 -35.00
N LEU A 33 9.58 6.51 -35.23
CA LEU A 33 8.84 7.32 -34.28
C LEU A 33 7.84 6.38 -33.58
N LEU A 34 8.23 5.83 -32.42
CA LEU A 34 7.31 5.14 -31.52
C LEU A 34 6.65 6.22 -30.65
N VAL A 35 5.41 6.54 -31.00
CA VAL A 35 4.48 7.18 -30.07
C VAL A 35 4.08 6.09 -29.08
N SER A 36 4.68 6.08 -27.89
CA SER A 36 4.16 5.33 -26.75
C SER A 36 2.90 6.04 -26.26
N PHE A 37 1.76 5.60 -26.78
CA PHE A 37 0.47 5.82 -26.15
C PHE A 37 0.44 4.90 -24.92
N SER A 38 0.75 5.43 -23.74
CA SER A 38 0.48 4.74 -22.48
C SER A 38 -1.04 4.77 -22.28
N ILE A 39 -1.71 3.71 -22.73
CA ILE A 39 -3.06 3.39 -22.28
C ILE A 39 -2.89 2.65 -20.96
N SER A 40 -2.75 3.39 -19.87
CA SER A 40 -3.02 2.88 -18.53
C SER A 40 -4.54 2.95 -18.35
N SER A 41 -5.23 1.87 -18.71
CA SER A 41 -6.54 1.51 -18.17
C SER A 41 -6.44 1.54 -16.64
N LEU A 42 -7.13 2.44 -15.95
CA LEU A 42 -8.52 2.26 -15.50
C LEU A 42 -8.73 0.91 -14.81
N PHE A 43 -8.06 0.73 -13.67
CA PHE A 43 -8.56 -0.04 -12.55
C PHE A 43 -8.32 0.81 -11.30
N PRO A 44 -9.33 1.05 -10.44
CA PRO A 44 -9.04 1.49 -9.08
C PRO A 44 -8.19 0.40 -8.43
N GLY A 45 -7.03 0.78 -7.91
CA GLY A 45 -6.16 -0.16 -7.19
C GLY A 45 -6.92 -0.75 -6.02
N SER A 46 -6.93 -2.08 -5.93
CA SER A 46 -7.30 -2.78 -4.70
C SER A 46 -6.38 -2.28 -3.59
N ILE A 47 -6.96 -1.73 -2.54
CA ILE A 47 -6.25 -1.29 -1.34
C ILE A 47 -5.59 -2.52 -0.72
N GLU A 48 -4.26 -2.49 -0.59
CA GLU A 48 -3.49 -3.58 0.00
C GLU A 48 -3.88 -3.78 1.46
N ALA A 49 -4.18 -5.03 1.84
CA ALA A 49 -4.48 -5.40 3.21
C ALA A 49 -3.26 -5.14 4.13
N GLN A 50 -3.52 -4.64 5.34
CA GLN A 50 -2.48 -4.37 6.33
C GLN A 50 -2.02 -5.69 6.98
N VAL A 51 -0.73 -6.01 6.87
CA VAL A 51 -0.11 -7.23 7.42
C VAL A 51 0.50 -6.94 8.79
N ALA A 52 0.24 -7.80 9.78
CA ALA A 52 0.95 -7.81 11.05
C ALA A 52 2.17 -8.75 10.96
N ALA A 53 3.38 -8.21 11.04
CA ALA A 53 4.62 -8.99 10.94
C ALA A 53 4.80 -9.94 12.14
N GLY A 54 4.79 -11.25 11.87
CA GLY A 54 5.25 -12.29 12.79
C GLY A 54 6.66 -12.75 12.42
N GLY A 55 7.59 -12.72 13.39
CA GLY A 55 9.01 -13.08 13.19
C GLY A 55 9.26 -14.53 12.73
N PRO A 56 10.53 -14.93 12.52
CA PRO A 56 10.87 -16.20 11.89
C PRO A 56 10.68 -17.36 12.88
N ALA A 57 9.53 -18.03 12.83
CA ALA A 57 9.28 -19.28 13.57
C ALA A 57 8.02 -19.99 13.05
N ASP A 58 8.18 -21.25 12.67
CA ASP A 58 7.17 -22.20 12.18
C ASP A 58 6.51 -21.84 10.84
N PRO A 59 6.25 -22.84 9.97
CA PRO A 59 5.56 -22.59 8.71
C PRO A 59 4.11 -22.12 8.94
N VAL A 60 3.69 -21.08 8.20
CA VAL A 60 2.36 -20.46 8.34
C VAL A 60 1.66 -20.39 6.99
N ILE A 61 0.35 -20.62 6.98
CA ILE A 61 -0.56 -20.13 5.95
C ILE A 61 -1.45 -19.08 6.60
N GLU A 62 -1.34 -17.84 6.16
CA GLU A 62 -2.16 -16.73 6.62
C GLU A 62 -3.15 -16.33 5.52
N LEU A 63 -4.41 -16.18 5.92
CA LEU A 63 -5.43 -15.55 5.10
C LEU A 63 -5.57 -14.11 5.60
N GLY A 64 -5.22 -13.14 4.76
CA GLY A 64 -5.30 -11.74 5.16
C GLY A 64 -6.74 -11.22 5.18
N ASP A 65 -6.91 -10.04 5.77
CA ASP A 65 -8.19 -9.35 5.77
C ASP A 65 -8.55 -8.86 4.35
N ALA A 66 -9.85 -8.80 4.08
CA ALA A 66 -10.36 -8.33 2.79
C ALA A 66 -11.64 -7.50 2.97
N ILE A 67 -11.83 -6.53 2.09
CA ILE A 67 -12.96 -5.61 2.13
C ILE A 67 -13.79 -5.77 0.86
N ILE A 68 -15.12 -5.83 1.01
CA ILE A 68 -16.05 -5.64 -0.09
C ILE A 68 -16.57 -4.21 0.02
N PHE A 69 -16.16 -3.36 -0.92
CA PHE A 69 -16.53 -1.95 -0.90
C PHE A 69 -18.02 -1.77 -1.28
N PRO A 70 -18.64 -0.65 -0.86
CA PRO A 70 -20.02 -0.36 -1.21
C PRO A 70 -20.23 -0.39 -2.74
N GLY A 71 -21.21 -1.18 -3.18
CA GLY A 71 -21.52 -1.39 -4.60
C GLY A 71 -20.78 -2.53 -5.28
N GLU A 72 -19.84 -3.19 -4.59
CA GLU A 72 -19.16 -4.42 -5.04
C GLU A 72 -19.80 -5.67 -4.43
N ASP A 73 -19.53 -6.83 -5.02
CA ASP A 73 -20.08 -8.12 -4.60
C ASP A 73 -19.03 -9.17 -4.21
N PHE A 74 -17.73 -8.84 -4.30
CA PHE A 74 -16.65 -9.76 -3.94
C PHE A 74 -15.41 -9.05 -3.42
N ALA A 75 -14.56 -9.81 -2.74
CA ALA A 75 -13.22 -9.39 -2.34
C ALA A 75 -12.18 -10.46 -2.71
N TRP A 76 -10.93 -10.02 -2.75
CA TRP A 76 -9.75 -10.87 -2.91
C TRP A 76 -9.07 -11.05 -1.56
N VAL A 77 -9.11 -12.25 -1.02
CA VAL A 77 -8.43 -12.61 0.24
C VAL A 77 -7.00 -13.03 -0.09
N PRO A 78 -5.96 -12.30 0.34
CA PRO A 78 -4.59 -12.70 0.09
C PRO A 78 -4.25 -13.96 0.90
N VAL A 79 -3.52 -14.88 0.28
CA VAL A 79 -2.93 -16.05 0.92
C VAL A 79 -1.44 -15.82 1.02
N LEU A 80 -0.96 -15.62 2.25
CA LEU A 80 0.43 -15.38 2.58
C LEU A 80 1.04 -16.66 3.16
N ILE A 81 2.22 -17.05 2.69
CA ILE A 81 2.89 -18.27 3.16
C ILE A 81 4.24 -17.90 3.74
N THR A 82 4.50 -18.35 4.96
CA THR A 82 5.81 -18.26 5.61
C THR A 82 6.46 -19.63 5.63
N SER A 83 7.68 -19.74 5.09
CA SER A 83 8.47 -20.97 5.13
C SER A 83 9.97 -20.71 4.96
N GLU A 84 10.80 -21.53 5.61
CA GLU A 84 12.26 -21.57 5.39
C GLU A 84 12.64 -22.43 4.17
N ASP A 85 11.73 -23.28 3.71
CA ASP A 85 11.92 -24.19 2.59
C ASP A 85 11.17 -23.67 1.35
N GLU A 86 11.71 -23.98 0.17
CA GLU A 86 11.00 -23.78 -1.09
C GLU A 86 9.84 -24.78 -1.21
N ILE A 87 8.63 -24.28 -1.48
CA ILE A 87 7.38 -25.04 -1.44
C ILE A 87 6.90 -25.43 -2.84
N ILE A 88 6.71 -26.72 -3.09
CA ILE A 88 6.18 -27.25 -4.36
C ILE A 88 4.68 -27.53 -4.32
N SER A 89 4.07 -27.56 -3.13
CA SER A 89 2.62 -27.65 -2.99
C SER A 89 2.17 -27.15 -1.62
N TRP A 90 1.02 -26.49 -1.59
CA TRP A 90 0.30 -26.17 -0.38
C TRP A 90 -1.16 -26.61 -0.48
N GLN A 91 -1.74 -26.98 0.66
CA GLN A 91 -3.09 -27.52 0.74
C GLN A 91 -3.77 -27.10 2.05
N MET A 92 -5.06 -26.80 1.97
CA MET A 92 -5.92 -26.54 3.13
C MET A 92 -7.38 -26.89 2.83
N GLY A 93 -8.18 -27.15 3.87
CA GLY A 93 -9.64 -26.97 3.81
C GLY A 93 -9.98 -25.51 4.13
N LEU A 94 -10.78 -24.86 3.30
CA LEU A 94 -11.26 -23.50 3.53
C LEU A 94 -12.51 -23.54 4.42
N GLU A 95 -12.48 -22.78 5.51
CA GLU A 95 -13.58 -22.57 6.46
C GLU A 95 -14.09 -21.14 6.35
N TYR A 96 -15.40 -20.98 6.14
CA TYR A 96 -16.09 -19.69 6.10
C TYR A 96 -17.60 -19.88 6.34
N ASP A 97 -18.34 -18.80 6.59
CA ASP A 97 -19.80 -18.86 6.70
C ASP A 97 -20.44 -18.90 5.30
N GLU A 98 -20.91 -20.09 4.89
CA GLU A 98 -21.61 -20.34 3.62
C GLU A 98 -23.00 -19.72 3.51
N LEU A 99 -23.50 -19.05 4.56
CA LEU A 99 -24.72 -18.25 4.49
C LEU A 99 -24.44 -16.79 4.12
N VAL A 100 -23.19 -16.35 4.28
CA VAL A 100 -22.76 -14.98 3.99
C VAL A 100 -21.90 -14.93 2.72
N LEU A 101 -20.98 -15.89 2.57
CA LEU A 101 -19.95 -15.87 1.55
C LEU A 101 -20.00 -17.10 0.64
N ALA A 102 -19.48 -16.96 -0.57
CA ALA A 102 -19.23 -18.02 -1.53
C ALA A 102 -17.78 -17.96 -2.01
N PHE A 103 -17.11 -19.11 -2.08
CA PHE A 103 -15.79 -19.23 -2.70
C PHE A 103 -15.94 -19.47 -4.20
N ASP A 104 -15.35 -18.60 -5.02
CA ASP A 104 -15.49 -18.68 -6.48
C ASP A 104 -14.25 -19.20 -7.19
N GLY A 105 -13.07 -19.05 -6.58
CA GLY A 105 -11.83 -19.47 -7.21
C GLY A 105 -10.57 -18.90 -6.58
N ILE A 106 -9.46 -19.22 -7.21
CA ILE A 106 -8.11 -18.80 -6.82
C ILE A 106 -7.51 -18.04 -7.99
N ASP A 107 -6.92 -16.88 -7.71
CA ASP A 107 -6.18 -16.07 -8.66
C ASP A 107 -4.72 -15.97 -8.22
N PHE A 108 -3.82 -15.85 -9.18
CA PHE A 108 -2.37 -15.79 -8.95
C PHE A 108 -1.76 -14.54 -9.60
N THR A 109 -2.56 -13.67 -10.21
CA THR A 109 -2.09 -12.45 -10.89
C THR A 109 -1.48 -11.52 -9.86
N GLY A 110 -0.29 -10.98 -10.14
CA GLY A 110 0.43 -10.08 -9.23
C GLY A 110 1.05 -10.77 -8.02
N THR A 111 0.98 -12.11 -7.92
CA THR A 111 1.60 -12.86 -6.82
C THR A 111 2.92 -13.49 -7.24
N VAL A 112 3.71 -13.95 -6.26
CA VAL A 112 4.96 -14.68 -6.53
C VAL A 112 4.68 -15.97 -7.31
N SER A 113 3.48 -16.53 -7.18
CA SER A 113 3.05 -17.74 -7.90
C SER A 113 2.74 -17.52 -9.38
N GLU A 114 2.51 -16.29 -9.86
CA GLU A 114 2.01 -16.02 -11.22
C GLU A 114 2.83 -16.75 -12.29
N ASN A 115 4.15 -16.76 -12.12
CA ASN A 115 5.10 -17.31 -13.08
C ASN A 115 5.61 -18.72 -12.73
N LEU A 116 5.09 -19.33 -11.66
CA LEU A 116 5.51 -20.67 -11.18
C LEU A 116 4.65 -21.82 -11.75
N ASN A 117 3.78 -21.51 -12.71
CA ASN A 117 2.82 -22.45 -13.31
C ASN A 117 1.99 -23.22 -12.25
N PRO A 118 1.24 -22.51 -11.38
CA PRO A 118 0.45 -23.15 -10.33
C PRO A 118 -0.72 -23.92 -10.94
N ILE A 119 -0.98 -25.12 -10.39
CA ILE A 119 -2.13 -25.94 -10.73
C ILE A 119 -3.06 -25.96 -9.52
N PRO A 120 -4.14 -25.17 -9.51
CA PRO A 120 -5.15 -25.23 -8.47
C PRO A 120 -6.03 -26.46 -8.66
N ILE A 121 -6.23 -27.21 -7.59
CA ILE A 121 -7.14 -28.34 -7.49
C ILE A 121 -8.11 -27.99 -6.37
N THR A 122 -9.37 -27.81 -6.75
CA THR A 122 -10.45 -27.61 -5.80
C THR A 122 -11.32 -28.85 -5.75
N SER A 123 -11.73 -29.24 -4.55
CA SER A 123 -12.64 -30.36 -4.36
C SER A 123 -13.82 -29.94 -3.49
N PRO A 124 -15.07 -30.13 -3.94
CA PRO A 124 -16.21 -29.99 -3.06
C PRO A 124 -16.19 -31.18 -2.10
N ASN A 125 -15.71 -30.97 -0.87
CA ASN A 125 -15.66 -32.03 0.13
C ASN A 125 -16.59 -31.69 1.28
N ILE A 126 -17.89 -31.85 1.00
CA ILE A 126 -19.02 -31.87 1.94
C ILE A 126 -19.12 -30.58 2.77
N PRO A 127 -20.23 -29.83 2.66
CA PRO A 127 -20.47 -28.65 3.50
C PRO A 127 -20.10 -28.92 4.97
N PRO A 128 -19.33 -28.02 5.62
CA PRO A 128 -19.13 -26.61 5.26
C PRO A 128 -17.77 -26.25 4.62
N TYR A 129 -16.91 -27.20 4.23
CA TYR A 129 -15.52 -26.89 3.82
C TYR A 129 -15.22 -27.10 2.34
N PHE A 130 -14.44 -26.20 1.74
CA PHE A 130 -13.90 -26.37 0.39
C PHE A 130 -12.45 -26.82 0.43
N GLY A 131 -12.10 -27.93 -0.22
CA GLY A 131 -10.71 -28.36 -0.33
C GLY A 131 -9.97 -27.54 -1.38
N ILE A 132 -8.83 -26.95 -1.02
CA ILE A 132 -7.92 -26.23 -1.90
C ILE A 132 -6.55 -26.90 -1.85
N GLN A 133 -6.01 -27.25 -3.01
CA GLN A 133 -4.62 -27.63 -3.17
C GLN A 133 -4.02 -26.84 -4.35
N VAL A 134 -2.80 -26.36 -4.18
CA VAL A 134 -2.02 -25.78 -5.28
C VAL A 134 -0.72 -26.56 -5.42
N ILE A 135 -0.35 -26.86 -6.66
CA ILE A 135 0.88 -27.60 -7.01
C ILE A 135 1.68 -26.78 -8.02
N TYR A 136 2.96 -26.58 -7.75
CA TYR A 136 3.90 -25.94 -8.68
C TYR A 136 4.58 -27.02 -9.54
N ALA A 137 4.12 -27.17 -10.78
CA ALA A 137 4.58 -28.25 -11.67
C ALA A 137 5.77 -27.85 -12.56
N GLY A 138 6.20 -26.59 -12.51
CA GLY A 138 7.21 -25.99 -13.38
C GLY A 138 8.67 -26.31 -13.05
N GLY A 139 8.93 -26.97 -11.93
CA GLY A 139 10.28 -27.28 -11.45
C GLY A 139 10.86 -26.25 -10.47
N GLU A 140 10.27 -25.06 -10.41
CA GLU A 140 10.48 -24.04 -9.38
C GLU A 140 9.25 -24.02 -8.47
N GLY A 141 9.45 -23.94 -7.17
CA GLY A 141 8.43 -23.80 -6.14
C GLY A 141 8.28 -22.35 -5.68
N LEU A 142 7.33 -22.12 -4.78
CA LEU A 142 7.21 -20.86 -4.06
C LEU A 142 8.47 -20.68 -3.20
N PRO A 143 9.19 -19.55 -3.34
CA PRO A 143 10.44 -19.35 -2.63
C PRO A 143 10.23 -19.29 -1.11
N PRO A 144 11.27 -19.61 -0.31
CA PRO A 144 11.29 -19.31 1.11
C PRO A 144 11.06 -17.82 1.37
N GLY A 145 10.51 -17.50 2.53
CA GLY A 145 10.32 -16.13 2.98
C GLY A 145 9.23 -16.03 4.03
N THR A 146 9.05 -14.82 4.55
CA THR A 146 7.99 -14.45 5.48
C THR A 146 6.86 -13.80 4.71
N ALA A 147 5.61 -14.21 4.97
CA ALA A 147 4.40 -13.65 4.37
C ALA A 147 4.48 -13.54 2.83
N VAL A 148 5.04 -14.54 2.16
CA VAL A 148 5.13 -14.57 0.70
C VAL A 148 3.72 -14.63 0.11
N LEU A 149 3.31 -13.60 -0.64
CA LEU A 149 2.02 -13.56 -1.30
C LEU A 149 1.94 -14.67 -2.36
N ALA A 150 1.23 -15.73 -2.03
CA ALA A 150 1.14 -16.95 -2.83
C ALA A 150 -0.05 -16.88 -3.79
N ALA A 151 -1.22 -16.43 -3.36
CA ALA A 151 -2.44 -16.40 -4.16
C ALA A 151 -3.45 -15.40 -3.60
N TYR A 152 -4.53 -15.19 -4.34
CA TYR A 152 -5.76 -14.56 -3.85
C TYR A 152 -6.91 -15.55 -3.94
N LEU A 153 -7.74 -15.62 -2.89
CA LEU A 153 -9.03 -16.32 -2.94
C LEU A 153 -10.12 -15.32 -3.31
N ARG A 154 -10.92 -15.62 -4.33
CA ARG A 154 -12.10 -14.83 -4.65
C ARG A 154 -13.27 -15.27 -3.76
N MET A 155 -13.76 -14.36 -2.94
CA MET A 155 -14.87 -14.58 -2.03
C MET A 155 -15.98 -13.58 -2.35
N SER A 156 -17.14 -14.06 -2.79
CA SER A 156 -18.31 -13.22 -3.08
C SER A 156 -19.32 -13.23 -1.94
N LEU A 157 -20.06 -12.15 -1.76
CA LEU A 157 -21.28 -12.17 -0.95
C LEU A 157 -22.34 -13.00 -1.65
N ILE A 158 -23.08 -13.78 -0.86
CA ILE A 158 -24.23 -14.54 -1.37
C ILE A 158 -25.39 -13.61 -1.71
N ASP A 159 -25.59 -12.58 -0.89
CA ASP A 159 -26.65 -11.60 -1.05
C ASP A 159 -26.22 -10.26 -0.42
N SER A 160 -26.29 -9.19 -1.21
CA SER A 160 -25.97 -7.83 -0.74
C SER A 160 -26.97 -7.32 0.30
N ASP A 161 -28.20 -7.86 0.32
CA ASP A 161 -29.22 -7.50 1.32
C ASP A 161 -28.85 -7.95 2.74
N LEU A 162 -27.77 -8.73 2.91
CA LEU A 162 -27.22 -9.12 4.21
C LEU A 162 -26.48 -7.97 4.90
N ILE A 163 -26.03 -6.95 4.15
CA ILE A 163 -25.35 -5.79 4.71
C ILE A 163 -26.41 -4.86 5.35
N PRO A 164 -26.33 -4.55 6.65
CA PRO A 164 -27.23 -3.58 7.27
C PRO A 164 -27.10 -2.21 6.61
N THR A 165 -28.22 -1.52 6.40
CA THR A 165 -28.21 -0.18 5.81
C THR A 165 -27.33 0.78 6.60
N GLY A 166 -26.36 1.41 5.95
CA GLY A 166 -25.40 2.32 6.57
C GLY A 166 -24.34 1.66 7.45
N GLY A 167 -24.31 0.33 7.53
CA GLY A 167 -23.40 -0.43 8.38
C GLY A 167 -22.56 -1.44 7.59
N SER A 168 -22.07 -2.46 8.30
CA SER A 168 -21.24 -3.50 7.72
C SER A 168 -21.61 -4.89 8.25
N VAL A 169 -21.16 -5.92 7.54
CA VAL A 169 -21.21 -7.31 8.00
C VAL A 169 -19.87 -7.98 7.75
N GLY A 170 -19.35 -8.66 8.76
CA GLY A 170 -18.08 -9.38 8.71
C GLY A 170 -18.27 -10.89 8.79
N SER A 171 -17.42 -11.64 8.11
CA SER A 171 -17.33 -13.11 8.24
C SER A 171 -15.88 -13.54 8.25
N GLY A 172 -15.55 -14.52 9.09
CA GLY A 172 -14.19 -15.08 9.16
C GLY A 172 -13.92 -16.00 7.97
N VAL A 173 -12.66 -15.99 7.51
CA VAL A 173 -12.15 -16.93 6.51
C VAL A 173 -10.90 -17.59 7.07
N GLY A 174 -10.90 -18.92 7.11
CA GLY A 174 -9.88 -19.72 7.79
C GLY A 174 -9.47 -20.94 7.01
N GLY A 175 -8.40 -21.57 7.49
CA GLY A 175 -7.88 -22.84 6.99
C GLY A 175 -8.00 -23.92 8.07
N VAL A 176 -8.51 -25.09 7.69
CA VAL A 176 -8.69 -26.26 8.56
C VAL A 176 -8.12 -27.52 7.93
N SER A 177 -7.75 -28.48 8.77
CA SER A 177 -7.35 -29.81 8.34
C SER A 177 -8.51 -30.80 8.54
N ASN A 178 -8.84 -31.59 7.52
CA ASN A 178 -9.74 -32.74 7.65
C ASN A 178 -9.24 -33.95 6.82
N GLU A 179 -9.90 -35.11 6.93
CA GLU A 179 -9.44 -36.34 6.27
C GLU A 179 -9.36 -36.23 4.74
N ALA A 180 -10.18 -35.37 4.13
CA ALA A 180 -10.27 -35.21 2.68
C ALA A 180 -9.43 -34.01 2.18
N SER A 181 -9.16 -33.05 3.06
CA SER A 181 -8.38 -31.83 2.82
C SER A 181 -7.41 -31.61 3.98
N PRO A 182 -6.30 -32.36 4.05
CA PRO A 182 -5.28 -32.14 5.06
C PRO A 182 -4.58 -30.79 4.84
N LEU A 183 -4.24 -30.13 5.95
CA LEU A 183 -3.47 -28.89 5.94
C LEU A 183 -1.98 -29.21 5.84
N LEU A 184 -1.35 -28.88 4.71
CA LEU A 184 0.03 -29.28 4.41
C LEU A 184 0.76 -28.23 3.57
N LEU A 185 2.06 -28.04 3.86
CA LEU A 185 3.04 -27.53 2.89
C LEU A 185 4.01 -28.67 2.54
N THR A 186 4.39 -28.76 1.27
CA THR A 186 5.34 -29.77 0.76
C THR A 186 6.53 -29.06 0.15
N SER A 187 7.74 -29.35 0.65
CA SER A 187 8.96 -28.76 0.11
C SER A 187 9.48 -29.49 -1.12
N VAL A 188 10.41 -28.86 -1.85
CA VAL A 188 11.15 -29.46 -2.98
C VAL A 188 11.85 -30.78 -2.63
N LEU A 189 12.21 -30.99 -1.35
CA LEU A 189 12.83 -32.22 -0.85
C LEU A 189 11.80 -33.33 -0.57
N GLY A 190 10.51 -33.05 -0.73
CA GLY A 190 9.40 -33.96 -0.43
C GLY A 190 9.04 -34.02 1.05
N ASN A 191 9.56 -33.10 1.87
CA ASN A 191 9.16 -33.01 3.27
C ASN A 191 7.78 -32.38 3.35
N THR A 192 6.88 -33.01 4.10
CA THR A 192 5.54 -32.47 4.38
C THR A 192 5.48 -31.97 5.82
N ILE A 193 5.02 -30.73 5.97
CA ILE A 193 4.88 -30.03 7.25
C ILE A 193 3.43 -29.59 7.40
N VAL A 194 2.91 -29.61 8.63
CA VAL A 194 1.59 -29.07 8.95
C VAL A 194 1.81 -27.63 9.40
N PRO A 195 1.41 -26.63 8.60
CA PRO A 195 1.57 -25.24 9.00
C PRO A 195 0.59 -24.84 10.11
N THR A 196 0.90 -23.75 10.81
CA THR A 196 -0.10 -23.00 11.57
C THR A 196 -0.95 -22.18 10.60
N VAL A 197 -2.24 -21.98 10.93
CA VAL A 197 -3.11 -21.10 10.14
C VAL A 197 -3.47 -19.86 10.92
N ILE A 198 -3.32 -18.71 10.28
CA ILE A 198 -3.83 -17.43 10.76
C ILE A 198 -5.07 -17.09 9.91
N PRO A 199 -6.28 -17.04 10.51
CA PRO A 199 -7.49 -16.69 9.78
C PRO A 199 -7.55 -15.18 9.53
N GLY A 200 -8.25 -14.80 8.47
CA GLY A 200 -8.58 -13.42 8.15
C GLY A 200 -10.07 -13.14 8.32
N THR A 201 -10.45 -11.90 8.05
CA THR A 201 -11.83 -11.45 8.05
C THR A 201 -12.18 -10.81 6.73
N ILE A 202 -13.41 -11.04 6.26
CA ILE A 202 -13.98 -10.34 5.12
C ILE A 202 -15.08 -9.45 5.63
N THR A 203 -14.95 -8.15 5.43
CA THR A 203 -15.96 -7.17 5.85
C THR A 203 -16.57 -6.48 4.65
N ALA A 204 -17.89 -6.59 4.52
CA ALA A 204 -18.66 -5.90 3.51
C ALA A 204 -19.32 -4.66 4.09
N TYR A 205 -19.18 -3.53 3.40
CA TYR A 205 -19.69 -2.23 3.84
C TYR A 205 -20.81 -1.73 2.94
N ASP A 206 -21.80 -1.08 3.53
CA ASP A 206 -22.79 -0.28 2.81
C ASP A 206 -22.33 1.19 2.68
N PHE A 207 -23.04 1.97 1.88
CA PHE A 207 -22.84 3.41 1.80
C PHE A 207 -23.38 4.15 3.04
N PRO A 208 -22.84 5.32 3.39
CA PRO A 208 -21.56 5.87 2.93
C PRO A 208 -20.37 5.25 3.69
N LEU A 209 -19.19 5.29 3.09
CA LEU A 209 -17.94 4.81 3.70
C LEU A 209 -16.85 5.88 3.56
N TYR A 210 -16.08 6.09 4.63
CA TYR A 210 -14.77 6.74 4.56
C TYR A 210 -13.67 5.74 4.85
N LEU A 211 -12.58 5.86 4.10
CA LEU A 211 -11.37 5.10 4.31
C LEU A 211 -10.18 6.03 4.22
N ILE A 212 -9.24 5.87 5.13
CA ILE A 212 -7.90 6.43 4.99
C ILE A 212 -6.97 5.28 4.59
N GLU A 213 -6.18 5.48 3.55
CA GLU A 213 -5.22 4.47 3.12
C GLU A 213 -3.98 4.52 4.01
N SER A 214 -3.59 3.37 4.54
CA SER A 214 -2.34 3.23 5.27
C SER A 214 -1.14 3.32 4.35
N ARG A 215 -0.04 3.84 4.87
CA ARG A 215 1.21 4.02 4.13
C ARG A 215 2.42 3.72 4.99
N HIS A 216 3.42 3.15 4.34
CA HIS A 216 4.73 2.91 4.92
C HIS A 216 5.75 3.86 4.28
N GLY A 217 6.67 4.35 5.09
CA GLY A 217 7.89 5.05 4.68
C GLY A 217 9.11 4.32 5.25
N THR A 218 10.28 4.72 4.77
CA THR A 218 11.59 4.22 5.16
C THR A 218 12.37 5.30 5.92
N VAL A 219 13.61 5.01 6.32
CA VAL A 219 14.49 6.02 6.93
C VAL A 219 14.81 7.18 5.97
N LEU A 220 14.60 7.03 4.66
CA LEU A 220 14.77 8.07 3.66
C LEU A 220 13.58 9.02 3.59
N ASP A 221 12.40 8.57 4.01
CA ASP A 221 11.16 9.33 3.91
C ASP A 221 11.00 10.27 5.10
N THR A 222 10.98 11.58 4.84
CA THR A 222 10.67 12.57 5.88
C THR A 222 9.16 12.73 6.11
N THR A 223 8.35 12.30 5.14
CA THR A 223 6.89 12.39 5.19
C THR A 223 6.26 11.20 4.45
N VAL A 224 5.07 10.77 4.87
CA VAL A 224 4.20 9.88 4.09
C VAL A 224 2.86 10.58 3.80
N SER A 225 2.24 10.27 2.68
CA SER A 225 0.96 10.87 2.24
C SER A 225 -0.14 9.81 2.23
N LEU A 226 -1.15 9.96 3.09
CA LEU A 226 -2.26 9.00 3.25
C LEU A 226 -3.52 9.53 2.54
N PRO A 227 -3.93 8.92 1.40
CA PRO A 227 -5.18 9.26 0.74
C PRO A 227 -6.40 9.03 1.62
N ILE A 228 -7.34 9.96 1.61
CA ILE A 228 -8.68 9.81 2.16
C ILE A 228 -9.64 9.55 1.00
N ARG A 229 -10.40 8.45 1.06
CA ARG A 229 -11.39 8.05 0.06
C ARG A 229 -12.80 8.05 0.60
N ALA A 230 -13.75 8.25 -0.30
CA ALA A 230 -15.17 8.18 0.02
C ALA A 230 -15.99 7.37 -0.98
N TRP A 231 -17.04 6.72 -0.46
CA TRP A 231 -18.08 6.05 -1.24
C TRP A 231 -19.44 6.64 -0.87
N THR A 232 -20.24 6.99 -1.86
CA THR A 232 -21.58 7.55 -1.65
C THR A 232 -22.60 6.96 -2.64
N ASP A 233 -23.85 6.79 -2.21
CA ASP A 233 -24.91 6.16 -3.02
C ASP A 233 -25.62 7.14 -4.00
N GLY A 234 -25.22 8.42 -3.97
CA GLY A 234 -25.86 9.46 -4.73
C GLY A 234 -25.11 10.80 -4.71
N PRO A 235 -25.72 11.87 -5.25
CA PRO A 235 -25.07 13.16 -5.34
C PRO A 235 -24.83 13.82 -3.98
N VAL A 236 -23.64 14.37 -3.79
CA VAL A 236 -23.16 14.85 -2.47
C VAL A 236 -22.42 16.17 -2.61
N THR A 237 -22.50 17.02 -1.59
CA THR A 237 -21.86 18.36 -1.64
C THR A 237 -20.79 18.56 -0.57
N THR A 238 -21.02 17.99 0.61
CA THR A 238 -20.24 18.26 1.82
C THR A 238 -19.73 16.98 2.43
N PHE A 239 -18.45 16.96 2.81
CA PHE A 239 -17.80 15.87 3.51
C PHE A 239 -17.26 16.42 4.82
N THR A 240 -17.77 15.89 5.94
CA THR A 240 -17.25 16.21 7.28
C THR A 240 -16.59 14.97 7.84
N MET A 241 -15.38 15.09 8.36
CA MET A 241 -14.58 13.99 8.91
C MET A 241 -14.04 14.42 10.26
N GLY A 242 -14.41 13.69 11.32
CA GLY A 242 -13.71 13.78 12.59
C GLY A 242 -12.46 12.91 12.52
N LEU A 243 -11.29 13.49 12.77
CA LEU A 243 -10.02 12.79 12.78
C LEU A 243 -9.41 12.85 14.18
N GLU A 244 -8.94 11.71 14.66
CA GLU A 244 -8.13 11.57 15.86
C GLU A 244 -6.72 11.07 15.51
N TYR A 245 -5.70 11.76 16.00
CA TYR A 245 -4.29 11.48 15.75
C TYR A 245 -3.42 12.17 16.81
N ASP A 246 -2.14 11.78 16.90
CA ASP A 246 -1.18 12.52 17.73
C ASP A 246 -0.90 13.89 17.11
N GLU A 247 -1.29 14.98 17.80
CA GLU A 247 -1.32 16.37 17.28
C GLU A 247 -0.01 16.86 16.64
N TRP A 248 1.11 16.16 16.82
CA TRP A 248 2.42 16.53 16.29
C TRP A 248 2.80 15.88 14.95
N ILE A 249 2.06 14.87 14.48
CA ILE A 249 2.47 14.07 13.31
C ILE A 249 1.84 14.57 12.00
N VAL A 250 0.63 15.11 12.02
CA VAL A 250 -0.06 15.61 10.82
C VAL A 250 0.47 17.00 10.47
N CYS A 251 0.96 17.17 9.25
CA CYS A 251 1.50 18.44 8.76
C CYS A 251 0.45 19.28 8.04
N GLU A 252 -0.31 18.64 7.16
CA GLU A 252 -1.20 19.31 6.21
C GLU A 252 -2.22 18.32 5.64
N LEU A 253 -3.43 18.81 5.35
CA LEU A 253 -4.35 18.16 4.43
C LEU A 253 -4.25 18.83 3.06
N ARG A 254 -3.80 18.07 2.05
CA ARG A 254 -3.72 18.54 0.67
C ARG A 254 -4.94 18.07 -0.11
N ILE A 255 -5.66 19.01 -0.72
CA ILE A 255 -6.79 18.70 -1.61
C ILE A 255 -6.37 18.81 -3.07
N GLU A 256 -5.44 19.73 -3.40
CA GLU A 256 -5.02 19.96 -4.76
C GLU A 256 -4.48 18.69 -5.43
N GLY A 257 -5.01 18.40 -6.62
CA GLY A 257 -4.66 17.20 -7.38
C GLY A 257 -5.39 15.91 -6.96
N SER A 258 -6.35 15.98 -6.02
CA SER A 258 -7.24 14.87 -5.70
C SER A 258 -8.36 14.71 -6.73
N ASP A 259 -9.04 13.56 -6.72
CA ASP A 259 -10.21 13.32 -7.58
C ASP A 259 -11.32 14.34 -7.27
N PHE A 260 -11.46 14.74 -6.01
CA PHE A 260 -12.40 15.77 -5.58
C PHE A 260 -12.05 17.16 -6.14
N ASP A 261 -10.77 17.56 -6.11
CA ASP A 261 -10.31 18.82 -6.71
C ASP A 261 -10.61 18.87 -8.21
N ASP A 262 -10.31 17.78 -8.92
CA ASP A 262 -10.60 17.63 -10.34
C ASP A 262 -12.10 17.67 -10.64
N ALA A 263 -12.90 16.93 -9.87
CA ALA A 263 -14.34 16.84 -10.07
C ALA A 263 -15.07 18.17 -9.79
N THR A 264 -14.55 18.96 -8.85
CA THR A 264 -15.05 20.31 -8.54
C THR A 264 -14.40 21.41 -9.39
N GLN A 265 -13.38 21.09 -10.20
CA GLN A 265 -12.58 22.04 -10.98
C GLN A 265 -11.94 23.13 -10.10
N GLY A 266 -11.50 22.77 -8.90
CA GLY A 266 -10.95 23.69 -7.90
C GLY A 266 -11.97 24.59 -7.20
N GLU A 267 -13.27 24.38 -7.43
CA GLU A 267 -14.35 25.15 -6.78
C GLU A 267 -14.81 24.45 -5.50
N TRP A 268 -14.01 24.57 -4.44
CA TRP A 268 -14.29 24.00 -3.12
C TRP A 268 -13.81 24.91 -1.98
N THR A 269 -14.31 24.62 -0.79
CA THR A 269 -13.84 25.22 0.47
C THR A 269 -13.49 24.14 1.48
N LEU A 270 -12.40 24.36 2.21
CA LEU A 270 -11.95 23.55 3.33
C LEU A 270 -12.05 24.36 4.62
N ILE A 271 -12.66 23.77 5.64
CA ILE A 271 -12.67 24.29 7.01
C ILE A 271 -12.05 23.20 7.89
N GLU A 272 -11.05 23.59 8.69
CA GLU A 272 -10.44 22.71 9.68
C GLU A 272 -10.60 23.35 11.05
N ASP A 273 -11.31 22.66 11.94
CA ASP A 273 -11.51 23.06 13.32
C ASP A 273 -10.75 22.08 14.23
N PRO A 274 -9.67 22.51 14.92
CA PRO A 274 -8.90 21.62 15.78
C PRO A 274 -9.74 21.12 16.96
N THR A 275 -9.59 19.85 17.31
CA THR A 275 -10.17 19.20 18.47
C THR A 275 -9.07 18.88 19.50
N PRO A 276 -9.39 18.45 20.73
CA PRO A 276 -8.37 18.06 21.71
C PRO A 276 -7.57 16.80 21.37
N THR A 277 -7.97 16.08 20.32
CA THR A 277 -7.41 14.77 19.93
C THR A 277 -7.11 14.70 18.43
N GLY A 278 -7.20 15.82 17.70
CA GLY A 278 -7.02 15.87 16.25
C GLY A 278 -7.75 17.06 15.62
N SER A 279 -8.51 16.82 14.54
CA SER A 279 -9.19 17.86 13.77
C SER A 279 -10.57 17.42 13.30
N LEU A 280 -11.51 18.37 13.24
CA LEU A 280 -12.76 18.23 12.50
C LEU A 280 -12.61 18.94 11.16
N ILE A 281 -12.63 18.17 10.08
CA ILE A 281 -12.41 18.65 8.72
C ILE A 281 -13.75 18.69 7.98
N THR A 282 -14.07 19.82 7.37
CA THR A 282 -15.24 19.99 6.50
C THR A 282 -14.81 20.47 5.12
N LEU A 283 -14.99 19.61 4.12
CA LEU A 283 -14.76 19.89 2.71
C LEU A 283 -16.10 20.09 2.00
N THR A 284 -16.24 21.16 1.22
CA THR A 284 -17.51 21.49 0.54
C THR A 284 -17.26 21.89 -0.91
N SER A 285 -17.96 21.25 -1.84
CA SER A 285 -18.01 21.70 -3.23
C SER A 285 -18.86 22.97 -3.36
N THR A 286 -18.29 24.04 -3.91
CA THR A 286 -19.02 25.29 -4.17
C THR A 286 -19.61 25.36 -5.57
N GLY A 287 -19.18 24.48 -6.47
CA GLY A 287 -19.67 24.36 -7.85
C GLY A 287 -21.02 23.61 -7.98
N GLY A 288 -21.46 22.92 -6.93
CA GLY A 288 -22.67 22.08 -6.92
C GLY A 288 -22.38 20.65 -6.46
N PRO A 289 -23.40 19.79 -6.37
CA PRO A 289 -23.21 18.41 -5.91
C PRO A 289 -22.37 17.62 -6.92
N LEU A 290 -21.46 16.82 -6.39
CA LEU A 290 -20.72 15.78 -7.09
C LEU A 290 -21.65 14.59 -7.37
N PRO A 291 -21.35 13.73 -8.36
CA PRO A 291 -22.03 12.44 -8.51
C PRO A 291 -21.72 11.51 -7.33
N SER A 292 -22.31 10.30 -7.34
CA SER A 292 -21.93 9.23 -6.41
C SER A 292 -20.45 8.92 -6.52
N LEU A 293 -19.77 8.81 -5.39
CA LEU A 293 -18.36 8.46 -5.31
C LEU A 293 -18.19 6.96 -5.12
N SER A 294 -17.13 6.41 -5.71
CA SER A 294 -16.80 4.98 -5.65
C SER A 294 -15.32 4.80 -5.31
N GLY A 295 -14.91 5.37 -4.18
CA GLY A 295 -13.53 5.35 -3.73
C GLY A 295 -12.70 6.51 -4.27
N ASP A 296 -13.33 7.57 -4.74
CA ASP A 296 -12.64 8.79 -5.18
C ASP A 296 -11.84 9.40 -4.01
N ILE A 297 -10.63 9.89 -4.31
CA ILE A 297 -9.76 10.55 -3.33
C ILE A 297 -10.29 11.95 -3.05
N LEU A 298 -10.66 12.22 -1.81
CA LEU A 298 -11.05 13.55 -1.34
C LEU A 298 -9.82 14.46 -1.17
N GLY A 299 -8.74 13.92 -0.63
CA GLY A 299 -7.48 14.60 -0.37
C GLY A 299 -6.47 13.65 0.29
N GLU A 300 -5.31 14.18 0.67
CA GLU A 300 -4.23 13.41 1.28
C GLU A 300 -3.76 14.05 2.59
N LEU A 301 -3.66 13.25 3.65
CA LEU A 301 -3.03 13.64 4.90
C LEU A 301 -1.52 13.47 4.76
N ILE A 302 -0.78 14.57 4.90
CA ILE A 302 0.67 14.56 4.90
C ILE A 302 1.16 14.42 6.34
N ILE A 303 1.81 13.30 6.64
CA ILE A 303 2.32 12.95 7.97
C ILE A 303 3.83 13.12 7.97
N ALA A 304 4.38 13.87 8.92
CA ALA A 304 5.83 13.93 9.13
C ALA A 304 6.32 12.71 9.89
N ARG A 305 7.54 12.27 9.56
CA ARG A 305 8.23 11.24 10.34
C ARG A 305 8.39 11.70 11.79
N PRO A 306 7.84 10.98 12.77
CA PRO A 306 8.00 11.35 14.16
C PRO A 306 9.43 11.09 14.64
N GLU A 307 9.91 11.84 15.63
CA GLU A 307 11.26 11.66 16.19
C GLU A 307 11.47 10.29 16.86
N SER A 308 10.38 9.59 17.20
CA SER A 308 10.42 8.25 17.79
C SER A 308 10.28 7.12 16.76
N ALA A 309 10.51 7.40 15.47
CA ALA A 309 10.63 6.35 14.46
C ALA A 309 11.85 5.44 14.75
N PRO A 310 11.81 4.15 14.34
CA PRO A 310 10.77 3.49 13.54
C PRO A 310 9.52 3.16 14.37
N GLY A 311 8.38 2.96 13.71
CA GLY A 311 7.12 2.68 14.40
C GLY A 311 5.88 2.93 13.55
N SER A 312 4.71 2.74 14.17
CA SER A 312 3.40 2.95 13.53
C SER A 312 2.55 3.92 14.36
N TRP A 313 1.93 4.88 13.69
CA TRP A 313 1.02 5.85 14.28
C TRP A 313 -0.36 5.70 13.67
N ASN A 314 -1.38 5.67 14.52
CA ASN A 314 -2.77 5.52 14.11
C ASN A 314 -3.39 6.87 13.73
N ILE A 315 -4.16 6.86 12.66
CA ILE A 315 -5.02 7.96 12.22
C ILE A 315 -6.44 7.39 12.21
N GLN A 316 -7.28 7.91 13.09
CA GLN A 316 -8.62 7.35 13.31
C GLN A 316 -9.71 8.30 12.83
N LEU A 317 -10.73 7.74 12.21
CA LEU A 317 -11.95 8.44 11.87
C LEU A 317 -12.95 8.32 13.02
N THR A 318 -13.63 9.41 13.37
CA THR A 318 -14.51 9.46 14.54
C THR A 318 -15.98 9.30 14.17
N GLU A 319 -16.61 8.26 14.71
CA GLU A 319 -18.07 8.05 14.63
C GLU A 319 -18.82 9.21 15.29
N GLY A 320 -19.93 9.64 14.68
CA GLY A 320 -20.75 10.75 15.18
C GLY A 320 -20.14 12.15 14.95
N GLN A 321 -18.92 12.23 14.41
CA GLN A 321 -18.32 13.46 13.88
C GLN A 321 -18.13 13.40 12.35
N SER A 322 -18.27 12.23 11.75
CA SER A 322 -18.13 12.01 10.31
C SER A 322 -19.49 11.97 9.61
N PHE A 323 -19.64 12.78 8.56
CA PHE A 323 -20.89 12.97 7.82
C PHE A 323 -20.64 13.17 6.33
N VAL A 324 -21.55 12.66 5.49
CA VAL A 324 -21.72 13.08 4.10
C VAL A 324 -23.02 13.87 4.03
N ASP A 325 -22.92 15.16 3.72
CA ASP A 325 -24.00 16.15 3.86
C ASP A 325 -24.65 16.13 5.26
N GLN A 326 -25.80 15.46 5.42
CA GLN A 326 -26.49 15.30 6.71
C GLN A 326 -26.58 13.83 7.17
N THR A 327 -26.04 12.91 6.38
CA THR A 327 -26.03 11.47 6.67
C THR A 327 -24.79 11.14 7.48
N ALA A 328 -24.96 10.50 8.63
CA ALA A 328 -23.83 10.01 9.43
C ALA A 328 -23.08 8.92 8.66
N VAL A 329 -21.75 8.91 8.79
CA VAL A 329 -20.89 7.85 8.27
C VAL A 329 -20.50 6.96 9.44
N GLU A 330 -21.09 5.76 9.51
CA GLU A 330 -20.75 4.75 10.53
C GLU A 330 -19.65 3.79 10.03
N ASN A 331 -19.56 3.61 8.71
CA ASN A 331 -18.50 2.84 8.07
C ASN A 331 -17.25 3.70 7.95
N LEU A 332 -16.32 3.51 8.88
CA LEU A 332 -15.08 4.27 8.99
C LEU A 332 -13.90 3.30 9.05
N ILE A 333 -12.96 3.44 8.10
CA ILE A 333 -11.76 2.61 8.04
C ILE A 333 -10.55 3.50 8.33
N ASP A 334 -9.98 3.28 9.52
CA ASP A 334 -8.80 3.96 10.04
C ASP A 334 -7.54 3.61 9.23
N ALA A 335 -6.47 4.37 9.45
CA ALA A 335 -5.18 4.12 8.83
C ALA A 335 -4.03 4.09 9.84
N THR A 336 -2.91 3.57 9.39
CA THR A 336 -1.60 3.74 10.02
C THR A 336 -0.63 4.42 9.08
N ALA A 337 0.16 5.34 9.63
CA ALA A 337 1.40 5.78 9.01
C ALA A 337 2.54 5.02 9.70
N THR A 338 3.34 4.29 8.94
CA THR A 338 4.44 3.46 9.49
C THR A 338 5.76 3.90 8.91
N TRP A 339 6.79 3.99 9.74
CA TRP A 339 8.18 4.13 9.31
C TRP A 339 8.94 2.87 9.67
N LEU A 340 9.44 2.21 8.63
CA LEU A 340 10.32 1.07 8.72
C LEU A 340 11.76 1.56 8.90
N ASP A 341 12.57 0.74 9.55
CA ASP A 341 14.03 0.89 9.68
C ASP A 341 14.78 0.58 8.38
N HIS A 342 14.07 0.42 7.26
CA HIS A 342 14.69 0.14 5.96
C HIS A 342 15.63 1.25 5.50
N PHE A 343 16.84 0.88 5.10
CA PHE A 343 17.91 1.80 4.67
C PHE A 343 18.64 1.29 3.43
N ILE A 344 19.52 2.12 2.84
CA ILE A 344 20.44 1.72 1.77
C ILE A 344 21.84 1.62 2.37
N ARG A 345 22.46 0.44 2.31
CA ARG A 345 23.81 0.22 2.87
C ARG A 345 24.84 1.06 2.13
N GLY A 346 25.56 1.90 2.86
CA GLY A 346 26.53 2.87 2.37
C GLY A 346 25.98 4.29 2.14
N ASP A 347 24.67 4.52 2.23
CA ASP A 347 24.04 5.85 2.22
C ASP A 347 23.99 6.41 3.66
N ALA A 348 25.15 6.79 4.18
CA ALA A 348 25.30 7.21 5.57
C ALA A 348 24.62 8.56 5.87
N ASN A 349 24.32 9.37 4.85
CA ASN A 349 23.65 10.66 5.02
C ASN A 349 22.12 10.57 4.83
N ILE A 350 21.60 9.44 4.33
CA ILE A 350 20.18 9.12 4.17
C ILE A 350 19.50 10.04 3.15
N ASP A 351 20.20 10.34 2.05
CA ASP A 351 19.68 11.16 0.94
C ASP A 351 19.19 10.34 -0.26
N GLY A 352 19.30 9.01 -0.18
CA GLY A 352 18.89 8.06 -1.20
C GLY A 352 19.97 7.79 -2.24
N THR A 353 21.17 8.36 -2.09
CA THR A 353 22.25 8.20 -3.06
C THR A 353 23.60 7.96 -2.40
N ILE A 354 24.27 6.87 -2.79
CA ILE A 354 25.65 6.65 -2.35
C ILE A 354 26.60 7.53 -3.17
N ASP A 355 27.24 8.49 -2.51
CA ASP A 355 28.26 9.37 -3.06
C ASP A 355 29.40 9.69 -2.07
N ILE A 356 30.23 10.69 -2.40
CA ILE A 356 31.40 11.03 -1.57
C ILE A 356 31.02 11.67 -0.23
N SER A 357 29.81 12.22 -0.12
CA SER A 357 29.31 12.83 1.10
C SER A 357 29.01 11.79 2.19
N ASP A 358 28.68 10.55 1.84
CA ASP A 358 28.54 9.45 2.80
C ASP A 358 29.85 9.16 3.51
N ALA A 359 30.94 9.09 2.75
CA ALA A 359 32.27 8.93 3.30
C ALA A 359 32.64 10.08 4.25
N GLU A 360 32.18 11.31 3.99
CA GLU A 360 32.35 12.45 4.90
C GLU A 360 31.54 12.27 6.19
N VAL A 361 30.29 11.82 6.07
CA VAL A 361 29.38 11.58 7.20
C VAL A 361 29.89 10.46 8.10
N ILE A 362 30.36 9.33 7.55
CA ILE A 362 30.97 8.25 8.32
C ILE A 362 32.20 8.74 9.10
N ILE A 363 33.09 9.54 8.47
CA ILE A 363 34.25 10.12 9.15
C ILE A 363 33.82 11.08 10.26
N ALA A 364 32.80 11.90 10.02
CA ALA A 364 32.27 12.81 11.04
C ALA A 364 31.67 12.05 12.23
N GLY A 365 30.97 10.94 11.95
CA GLY A 365 30.44 10.04 12.96
C GLY A 365 31.51 9.42 13.84
N GLY A 366 32.42 8.66 13.24
CA GLY A 366 33.42 7.87 13.96
C GLY A 366 34.48 8.70 14.72
N TRP A 367 34.80 9.92 14.27
CA TRP A 367 35.91 10.71 14.84
C TRP A 367 35.54 12.09 15.38
N LEU A 368 34.44 12.70 14.93
CA LEU A 368 34.01 14.02 15.41
C LEU A 368 32.82 13.94 16.37
N GLY A 369 32.28 12.74 16.60
CA GLY A 369 31.14 12.52 17.50
C GLY A 369 29.86 13.16 16.99
N VAL A 370 29.73 13.34 15.67
CA VAL A 370 28.48 13.76 15.04
C VAL A 370 27.55 12.54 15.04
N PRO A 371 26.31 12.64 15.55
CA PRO A 371 25.37 11.52 15.46
C PRO A 371 25.14 11.13 14.00
N LEU A 372 25.21 9.83 13.71
CA LEU A 372 24.83 9.28 12.42
C LEU A 372 23.30 9.13 12.38
N PRO A 373 22.64 9.43 11.24
CA PRO A 373 21.20 9.26 11.12
C PRO A 373 20.76 7.79 11.11
N CYS A 374 21.66 6.89 10.71
CA CYS A 374 21.43 5.45 10.61
C CYS A 374 22.81 4.78 10.64
N GLN A 375 23.06 3.95 11.65
CA GLN A 375 24.34 3.30 11.86
C GLN A 375 24.52 2.14 10.88
N ASP A 376 23.46 1.39 10.59
CA ASP A 376 23.53 0.26 9.64
C ASP A 376 23.85 0.72 8.22
N ALA A 377 23.32 1.89 7.81
CA ALA A 377 23.70 2.48 6.54
C ALA A 377 25.17 2.94 6.51
N ALA A 378 25.71 3.37 7.65
CA ALA A 378 27.10 3.80 7.77
C ALA A 378 28.08 2.63 7.86
N ASP A 379 27.65 1.45 8.32
CA ASP A 379 28.39 0.18 8.24
C ASP A 379 28.31 -0.38 6.81
N ALA A 380 29.09 0.24 5.94
CA ALA A 380 29.08 -0.04 4.52
C ALA A 380 29.65 -1.42 4.18
N ASN A 381 30.44 -2.02 5.08
CA ASN A 381 31.08 -3.31 4.86
C ASN A 381 30.36 -4.49 5.54
N ASP A 382 29.35 -4.20 6.38
CA ASP A 382 28.49 -5.16 7.07
C ASP A 382 29.27 -6.05 8.05
N ASP A 383 30.17 -5.44 8.85
CA ASP A 383 31.01 -6.16 9.84
C ASP A 383 30.63 -5.89 11.30
N GLY A 384 29.60 -5.08 11.53
CA GLY A 384 29.07 -4.67 12.83
C GLY A 384 29.94 -3.64 13.54
N THR A 385 30.89 -3.00 12.85
CA THR A 385 31.82 -2.04 13.45
C THR A 385 32.03 -0.81 12.57
N LEU A 386 31.49 0.33 13.02
CA LEU A 386 31.74 1.63 12.38
C LEU A 386 33.20 2.09 12.52
N ASP A 387 33.98 1.96 11.44
CA ASP A 387 35.36 2.42 11.37
C ASP A 387 35.81 2.95 9.99
N ILE A 388 37.13 2.95 9.72
CA ILE A 388 37.68 3.54 8.49
C ILE A 388 37.48 2.61 7.29
N SER A 389 37.22 1.33 7.55
CA SER A 389 36.95 0.33 6.53
C SER A 389 35.65 0.65 5.78
N ASP A 390 34.63 1.19 6.45
CA ASP A 390 33.36 1.61 5.83
C ASP A 390 33.56 2.74 4.82
N VAL A 391 34.33 3.75 5.22
CA VAL A 391 34.75 4.84 4.34
C VAL A 391 35.49 4.29 3.12
N ILE A 392 36.39 3.32 3.33
CA ILE A 392 37.12 2.68 2.25
C ILE A 392 36.15 1.91 1.33
N THR A 393 35.16 1.21 1.89
CA THR A 393 34.15 0.45 1.13
C THR A 393 33.31 1.36 0.24
N VAL A 394 32.79 2.47 0.78
CA VAL A 394 32.07 3.50 -0.01
C VAL A 394 32.96 4.03 -1.15
N LEU A 395 34.18 4.46 -0.86
CA LEU A 395 35.09 5.00 -1.89
C LEU A 395 35.52 3.96 -2.93
N GLN A 396 35.67 2.69 -2.53
CA GLN A 396 35.97 1.60 -3.46
C GLN A 396 34.79 1.34 -4.42
N HIS A 397 33.57 1.33 -3.89
CA HIS A 397 32.36 1.23 -4.70
C HIS A 397 32.30 2.35 -5.75
N LEU A 398 32.49 3.60 -5.32
CA LEU A 398 32.41 4.79 -6.18
C LEU A 398 33.49 4.87 -7.25
N PHE A 399 34.75 4.56 -6.92
CA PHE A 399 35.90 4.87 -7.78
C PHE A 399 36.65 3.66 -8.33
N SER A 400 36.51 2.50 -7.71
CA SER A 400 37.27 1.29 -8.08
C SER A 400 36.42 0.26 -8.82
N GLY A 401 35.09 0.43 -8.87
CA GLY A 401 34.17 -0.51 -9.52
C GLY A 401 34.23 -1.90 -8.88
N THR A 402 34.50 -1.96 -7.58
CA THR A 402 34.45 -3.19 -6.78
C THR A 402 33.01 -3.68 -6.64
N ALA A 403 32.84 -4.82 -5.96
CA ALA A 403 31.50 -5.28 -5.60
C ALA A 403 30.70 -4.16 -4.91
N PRO A 404 29.38 -4.05 -5.16
CA PRO A 404 28.52 -3.14 -4.41
C PRO A 404 28.53 -3.48 -2.91
N PRO A 405 28.10 -2.54 -2.05
CA PRO A 405 27.84 -2.85 -0.64
C PRO A 405 26.97 -4.11 -0.49
N PRO A 406 27.13 -4.87 0.60
CA PRO A 406 26.18 -5.93 0.96
C PRO A 406 24.74 -5.41 1.01
N ALA A 407 23.76 -6.32 0.96
CA ALA A 407 22.37 -5.92 1.08
C ALA A 407 22.13 -5.23 2.44
N PRO A 408 21.22 -4.24 2.53
CA PRO A 408 20.29 -3.76 1.48
C PRO A 408 20.93 -2.76 0.48
N PHE A 409 20.95 -3.12 -0.81
CA PHE A 409 21.40 -2.26 -1.92
C PHE A 409 20.90 -2.83 -3.27
N PRO A 410 20.50 -2.02 -4.26
CA PRO A 410 20.44 -0.55 -4.27
C PRO A 410 19.14 0.05 -3.73
N GLU A 411 18.14 -0.79 -3.49
CA GLU A 411 16.87 -0.37 -2.92
C GLU A 411 16.91 -0.49 -1.38
N PRO A 412 16.14 0.34 -0.65
CA PRO A 412 16.05 0.23 0.80
C PRO A 412 15.50 -1.12 1.25
N GLY A 413 16.01 -1.63 2.38
CA GLY A 413 15.52 -2.87 2.99
C GLY A 413 15.96 -3.00 4.45
N GLU A 414 15.44 -4.01 5.13
CA GLU A 414 15.88 -4.42 6.48
C GLU A 414 17.36 -4.85 6.46
N ASP A 415 18.04 -4.79 7.61
CA ASP A 415 19.34 -5.42 7.76
C ASP A 415 19.17 -6.95 7.76
N PRO A 416 19.77 -7.68 6.79
CA PRO A 416 19.72 -9.15 6.81
C PRO A 416 20.63 -9.78 7.88
N THR A 417 21.46 -8.98 8.56
CA THR A 417 22.38 -9.42 9.60
C THR A 417 22.04 -8.76 10.93
N ASP A 418 21.85 -9.58 11.96
CA ASP A 418 21.62 -9.06 13.31
C ASP A 418 22.95 -8.57 13.92
N ASP A 419 23.01 -7.31 14.36
CA ASP A 419 24.08 -6.78 15.21
C ASP A 419 23.58 -5.76 16.26
N ASP A 420 24.48 -4.93 16.80
CA ASP A 420 24.17 -3.91 17.82
C ASP A 420 24.01 -2.49 17.22
N LEU A 421 24.10 -2.36 15.89
CA LEU A 421 23.85 -1.13 15.15
C LEU A 421 22.35 -0.99 14.87
N ASP A 422 21.92 0.24 14.66
CA ASP A 422 20.51 0.57 14.44
C ASP A 422 20.33 1.74 13.48
N CYS A 423 19.14 1.79 12.90
CA CYS A 423 18.64 2.95 12.18
C CYS A 423 17.43 3.55 12.89
N LEU A 424 17.49 4.88 13.00
CA LEU A 424 16.57 5.78 13.69
C LEU A 424 16.70 5.82 15.24
#